data_AF-A0A852PKA1-F1
#
_entry.id   AF-A0A852PKA1-F1
#
_cell.length_a   1.000
_cell.length_b   1.000
_cell.length_c   1.000
_cell.angle_alpha   90.00
_cell.angle_beta   90.00
_cell.angle_gamma   90.00
#
_symmetry.space_group_name_H-M   'P 1'
#
loop_
_entity.id
_entity.type
_entity.pdbx_description
1 polymer ?
#
loop_
_entity_poly.entity_id
_entity_poly.type
_entity_poly.pdbx_seq_one_letter_code
_entity_poly.pdbx_strand_id
1 'polypeptide(L)'
;MGVPRGQERQAPQEVETREDEEQNIKLTEILELLVAAGYFRARIKGLSPFDKVVGGMTWCITTCSFDIDVDLLFQENSTIGQKIALTEKIVSVLPKMKCPHRLEPHQIQGLDFIHIFPVVQWLVKRAIETREEMGDYIRSYSISQFQKAHRLPEDEEFMQRKEKAIKTVTDIFEVYKPQRKYKRQTGAEELLDEESKVHATLLEYGRRYGFSRQAGKTEQAEDKKPVLPPGLAAAGKAEPCDEDDLQAAEELRIKTLMTGMAAMATEEGKLTASTVGQIVGLQSDEIKQIVSEYAEKQSELSAEERPERLGAAQQHRRKVASLNKQISQKTKLLEELQAKCADLQAKCTEAKKTLTEVKSYSEKLDKELAALETIESQADSSILQSLRALVAMNENLKSQEQEFKAHCR
;
A
#
# COMPACT_ATOMS: atom_id res chain seq x y z
N MET A 1 -14.91 48.47 -78.74
CA MET A 1 -14.69 49.64 -77.85
C MET A 1 -15.79 49.63 -76.79
N GLY A 2 -15.43 49.41 -75.52
CA GLY A 2 -16.38 49.51 -74.39
C GLY A 2 -16.30 48.35 -73.39
N VAL A 3 -15.22 48.31 -72.61
CA VAL A 3 -15.00 47.41 -71.46
C VAL A 3 -15.86 47.88 -70.26
N PRO A 4 -16.45 46.99 -69.45
CA PRO A 4 -17.33 47.34 -68.33
C PRO A 4 -16.57 47.91 -67.13
N ARG A 5 -17.25 48.81 -66.39
CA ARG A 5 -16.74 49.56 -65.24
C ARG A 5 -16.53 48.67 -64.01
N GLY A 6 -15.53 49.06 -63.22
CA GLY A 6 -14.93 48.35 -62.09
C GLY A 6 -15.87 47.89 -60.99
N GLN A 7 -15.54 46.71 -60.46
CA GLN A 7 -15.88 46.25 -59.12
C GLN A 7 -15.17 47.15 -58.09
N GLU A 8 -15.94 47.73 -57.19
CA GLU A 8 -15.45 48.31 -55.95
C GLU A 8 -14.82 47.18 -55.10
N ARG A 9 -13.53 47.31 -54.81
CA ARG A 9 -12.84 46.47 -53.83
C ARG A 9 -13.35 46.88 -52.44
N GLN A 10 -14.13 46.00 -51.80
CA GLN A 10 -14.37 46.07 -50.36
C GLN A 10 -13.02 45.93 -49.64
N ALA A 11 -12.76 46.86 -48.72
CA ALA A 11 -11.61 46.84 -47.82
C ALA A 11 -11.69 45.62 -46.88
N PRO A 12 -10.55 45.04 -46.45
CA PRO A 12 -10.56 43.94 -45.49
C PRO A 12 -11.09 44.44 -44.16
N GLN A 13 -12.07 43.69 -43.64
CA GLN A 13 -12.80 43.96 -42.42
C GLN A 13 -11.93 43.55 -41.22
N GLU A 14 -11.43 44.53 -40.46
CA GLU A 14 -10.70 44.33 -39.20
C GLU A 14 -11.66 43.95 -38.07
N VAL A 15 -12.16 42.71 -38.02
CA VAL A 15 -12.92 42.18 -36.87
C VAL A 15 -12.75 40.66 -36.79
N GLU A 16 -11.89 40.14 -35.91
CA GLU A 16 -11.98 38.76 -35.34
C GLU A 16 -10.87 38.38 -34.33
N THR A 17 -9.86 39.21 -34.02
CA THR A 17 -8.74 38.75 -33.17
C THR A 17 -9.07 38.54 -31.70
N ARG A 18 -10.17 39.11 -31.19
CA ARG A 18 -10.51 39.10 -29.75
C ARG A 18 -11.30 37.87 -29.30
N GLU A 19 -12.15 37.34 -30.18
CA GLU A 19 -12.93 36.12 -29.89
C GLU A 19 -12.02 34.88 -29.91
N ASP A 20 -10.99 34.89 -30.77
CA ASP A 20 -9.96 33.85 -30.83
C ASP A 20 -9.11 33.75 -29.54
N GLU A 21 -8.87 34.87 -28.85
CA GLU A 21 -8.13 34.87 -27.58
C GLU A 21 -8.93 34.20 -26.46
N GLU A 22 -10.23 34.51 -26.33
CA GLU A 22 -11.11 33.89 -25.33
C GLU A 22 -11.31 32.40 -25.58
N GLN A 23 -11.45 32.01 -26.85
CA GLN A 23 -11.55 30.60 -27.28
C GLN A 23 -10.25 29.82 -26.97
N ASN A 24 -9.08 30.43 -27.16
CA ASN A 24 -7.79 29.82 -26.84
C ASN A 24 -7.54 29.66 -25.33
N ILE A 25 -7.99 30.62 -24.52
CA ILE A 25 -7.97 30.49 -23.05
C ILE A 25 -8.84 29.31 -22.62
N LYS A 26 -10.08 29.22 -23.15
CA LYS A 26 -10.99 28.11 -22.86
C LYS A 26 -10.46 26.77 -23.33
N LEU A 27 -9.86 26.70 -24.50
CA LEU A 27 -9.17 25.50 -24.99
C LEU A 27 -8.09 25.05 -24.00
N THR A 28 -7.27 25.97 -23.50
CA THR A 28 -6.21 25.66 -22.54
C THR A 28 -6.79 25.09 -21.24
N GLU A 29 -7.84 25.71 -20.70
CA GLU A 29 -8.56 25.20 -19.52
C GLU A 29 -9.15 23.79 -19.76
N ILE A 30 -9.76 23.55 -20.94
CA ILE A 30 -10.27 22.22 -21.32
C ILE A 30 -9.14 21.18 -21.31
N LEU A 31 -7.99 21.50 -21.91
CA LEU A 31 -6.86 20.58 -21.99
C LEU A 31 -6.29 20.29 -20.60
N GLU A 32 -6.20 21.30 -19.73
CA GLU A 32 -5.76 21.12 -18.34
C GLU A 32 -6.70 20.22 -17.54
N LEU A 33 -8.02 20.42 -17.66
CA LEU A 33 -9.03 19.57 -17.02
C LEU A 33 -8.93 18.11 -17.49
N LEU A 34 -8.76 17.90 -18.80
CA LEU A 34 -8.60 16.55 -19.38
C LEU A 34 -7.31 15.88 -18.90
N VAL A 35 -6.20 16.61 -18.82
CA VAL A 35 -4.93 16.09 -18.29
C VAL A 35 -5.06 15.75 -16.81
N ALA A 36 -5.71 16.60 -16.02
CA ALA A 36 -5.96 16.35 -14.60
C ALA A 36 -6.85 15.10 -14.38
N ALA A 37 -7.80 14.85 -15.28
CA ALA A 37 -8.63 13.64 -15.26
C ALA A 37 -7.86 12.35 -15.62
N GLY A 38 -6.71 12.46 -16.30
CA GLY A 38 -5.86 11.35 -16.72
C GLY A 38 -5.77 11.13 -18.23
N TYR A 39 -6.30 12.03 -19.06
CA TYR A 39 -6.18 11.97 -20.52
C TYR A 39 -4.93 12.72 -21.01
N PHE A 40 -3.79 12.03 -21.07
CA PHE A 40 -2.50 12.64 -21.41
C PHE A 40 -2.31 12.99 -22.90
N ARG A 41 -3.13 12.43 -23.81
CA ARG A 41 -3.02 12.73 -25.25
C ARG A 41 -3.33 14.20 -25.57
N ALA A 42 -4.06 14.89 -24.70
CA ALA A 42 -4.28 16.33 -24.78
C ALA A 42 -2.97 17.15 -24.82
N ARG A 43 -1.86 16.64 -24.27
CA ARG A 43 -0.56 17.34 -24.20
C ARG A 43 0.31 17.19 -25.46
N ILE A 44 -0.08 16.34 -26.41
CA ILE A 44 0.73 16.05 -27.59
C ILE A 44 0.73 17.26 -28.53
N LYS A 45 1.90 17.81 -28.85
CA LYS A 45 2.05 19.05 -29.67
C LYS A 45 1.72 18.86 -31.16
N GLY A 46 1.59 17.62 -31.64
CA GLY A 46 1.27 17.29 -33.03
C GLY A 46 -0.20 16.98 -33.31
N LEU A 47 -1.08 17.01 -32.31
CA LEU A 47 -2.50 16.68 -32.46
C LEU A 47 -3.34 17.96 -32.57
N SER A 48 -4.33 17.96 -33.49
CA SER A 48 -5.22 19.11 -33.68
C SER A 48 -6.05 19.41 -32.42
N PRO A 49 -6.44 20.67 -32.16
CA PRO A 49 -7.33 21.02 -31.04
C PRO A 49 -8.63 20.21 -31.05
N PHE A 50 -9.22 20.00 -32.23
CA PHE A 50 -10.38 19.15 -32.43
C PHE A 50 -10.14 17.73 -31.90
N ASP A 51 -9.08 17.07 -32.37
CA ASP A 51 -8.83 15.67 -32.02
C ASP A 51 -8.45 15.50 -30.53
N LYS A 52 -7.83 16.52 -29.93
CA LYS A 52 -7.57 16.56 -28.47
C LYS A 52 -8.85 16.60 -27.67
N VAL A 53 -9.77 17.52 -28.00
CA VAL A 53 -11.02 17.72 -27.26
C VAL A 53 -11.99 16.57 -27.51
N VAL A 54 -12.20 16.20 -28.78
CA VAL A 54 -13.10 15.09 -29.14
C VAL A 54 -12.59 13.76 -28.60
N GLY A 55 -11.29 13.50 -28.71
CA GLY A 55 -10.68 12.31 -28.09
C GLY A 55 -10.82 12.31 -26.56
N GLY A 56 -10.70 13.47 -25.92
CA GLY A 56 -10.96 13.64 -24.49
C GLY A 56 -12.42 13.36 -24.11
N MET A 57 -13.37 13.89 -24.88
CA MET A 57 -14.80 13.62 -24.67
C MET A 57 -15.14 12.15 -24.82
N THR A 58 -14.65 11.50 -25.88
CA THR A 58 -14.85 10.05 -26.07
C THR A 58 -14.24 9.26 -24.92
N TRP A 59 -13.02 9.60 -24.49
CA TRP A 59 -12.38 8.94 -23.36
C TRP A 59 -13.21 9.07 -22.07
N CYS A 60 -13.77 10.25 -21.77
CA CYS A 60 -14.66 10.42 -20.62
C CYS A 60 -15.91 9.55 -20.73
N ILE A 61 -16.50 9.41 -21.93
CA ILE A 61 -17.70 8.61 -22.14
C ILE A 61 -17.41 7.11 -22.00
N THR A 62 -16.31 6.62 -22.58
CA THR A 62 -15.85 5.23 -22.41
C THR A 62 -15.56 4.91 -20.95
N THR A 63 -14.95 5.86 -20.22
CA THR A 63 -14.69 5.72 -18.77
C THR A 63 -16.00 5.60 -17.98
N CYS A 64 -17.07 6.25 -18.43
CA CYS A 64 -18.40 6.13 -17.84
C CYS A 64 -19.15 4.85 -18.26
N SER A 65 -18.47 3.83 -18.82
CA SER A 65 -19.04 2.55 -19.28
C SER A 65 -20.07 2.64 -20.41
N PHE A 66 -20.10 3.76 -21.14
CA PHE A 66 -20.87 3.88 -22.36
C PHE A 66 -19.98 3.58 -23.56
N ASP A 67 -20.41 2.62 -24.37
CA ASP A 67 -19.64 2.24 -25.55
C ASP A 67 -19.88 3.24 -26.69
N ILE A 68 -18.81 3.87 -27.12
CA ILE A 68 -18.77 4.59 -28.38
C ILE A 68 -17.87 3.75 -29.27
N ASP A 69 -18.49 2.98 -30.15
CA ASP A 69 -17.80 2.21 -31.19
C ASP A 69 -17.18 3.17 -32.23
N VAL A 70 -16.06 3.74 -31.83
CA VAL A 70 -15.21 4.61 -32.64
C VAL A 70 -13.78 4.19 -32.39
N ASP A 71 -13.17 3.69 -33.46
CA ASP A 71 -11.75 3.41 -33.56
C ASP A 71 -10.96 4.74 -33.62
N LEU A 72 -11.01 5.48 -32.52
CA LEU A 72 -10.43 6.81 -32.33
C LEU A 72 -8.92 6.75 -32.05
N LEU A 73 -8.34 5.55 -32.13
CA LEU A 73 -6.98 5.34 -31.67
C LEU A 73 -5.93 5.86 -32.66
N PHE A 74 -6.15 5.89 -33.98
CA PHE A 74 -5.02 6.05 -34.90
C PHE A 74 -5.33 6.48 -36.35
N GLN A 75 -6.14 7.52 -36.59
CA GLN A 75 -6.26 8.11 -37.94
C GLN A 75 -5.99 9.61 -37.93
N GLU A 76 -4.71 9.97 -38.08
CA GLU A 76 -4.20 11.36 -38.18
C GLU A 76 -4.82 12.15 -39.34
N ASN A 77 -5.48 11.48 -40.29
CA ASN A 77 -6.19 12.08 -41.43
C ASN A 77 -7.64 11.60 -41.54
N SER A 78 -8.37 11.53 -40.42
CA SER A 78 -9.82 11.23 -40.48
C SER A 78 -10.51 12.19 -41.44
N THR A 79 -11.21 11.64 -42.43
CA THR A 79 -11.96 12.43 -43.42
C THR A 79 -13.00 13.29 -42.70
N ILE A 80 -13.29 14.48 -43.25
CA ILE A 80 -14.26 15.41 -42.65
C ILE A 80 -15.61 14.74 -42.35
N GLY A 81 -16.05 13.80 -43.21
CA GLY A 81 -17.27 13.00 -42.99
C GLY A 81 -17.20 12.07 -41.78
N GLN A 82 -16.04 11.46 -41.51
CA GLN A 82 -15.84 10.66 -40.29
C GLN A 82 -15.84 11.52 -39.03
N LYS A 83 -15.24 12.72 -39.09
CA LYS A 83 -15.29 13.70 -37.98
C LYS A 83 -16.72 14.14 -37.70
N ILE A 84 -17.52 14.41 -38.74
CA ILE A 84 -18.93 14.76 -38.60
C ILE A 84 -19.72 13.63 -37.94
N ALA A 85 -19.62 12.40 -38.46
CA ALA A 85 -20.33 11.24 -37.92
C ALA A 85 -19.94 10.93 -36.46
N LEU A 86 -18.66 11.13 -36.12
CA LEU A 86 -18.15 10.98 -34.75
C LEU A 86 -18.81 11.99 -33.81
N THR A 87 -18.81 13.26 -34.20
CA THR A 87 -19.40 14.33 -33.42
C THR A 87 -20.90 14.09 -33.18
N GLU A 88 -21.65 13.65 -34.19
CA GLU A 88 -23.06 13.30 -34.06
C GLU A 88 -23.27 12.13 -33.10
N LYS A 89 -22.44 11.08 -33.17
CA LYS A 89 -22.48 9.96 -32.22
C LYS A 89 -22.26 10.44 -30.80
N ILE A 90 -21.26 11.29 -30.55
CA ILE A 90 -20.99 11.84 -29.21
C ILE A 90 -22.21 12.63 -28.69
N VAL A 91 -22.74 13.54 -29.52
CA VAL A 91 -23.94 14.33 -29.17
C VAL A 91 -25.15 13.45 -28.90
N SER A 92 -25.30 12.31 -29.59
CA SER A 92 -26.39 11.35 -29.34
C SER A 92 -26.28 10.61 -27.99
N VAL A 93 -25.07 10.49 -27.44
CA VAL A 93 -24.81 9.78 -26.17
C VAL A 93 -24.95 10.71 -24.96
N LEU A 94 -24.67 12.00 -25.10
CA LEU A 94 -24.78 12.99 -24.00
C LEU A 94 -26.17 13.00 -23.31
N PRO A 95 -27.31 12.94 -24.03
CA PRO A 95 -28.63 12.82 -23.41
C PRO A 95 -28.84 11.52 -22.63
N LYS A 96 -28.27 10.39 -23.12
CA LYS A 96 -28.35 9.09 -22.43
C LYS A 96 -27.61 9.12 -21.09
N MET A 97 -26.51 9.88 -21.03
CA MET A 97 -25.77 10.12 -19.79
C MET A 97 -26.42 11.15 -18.85
N LYS A 98 -27.55 11.75 -19.26
CA LYS A 98 -28.24 12.83 -18.52
C LYS A 98 -27.37 14.08 -18.34
N CYS A 99 -26.59 14.45 -19.37
CA CYS A 99 -25.85 15.71 -19.36
C CYS A 99 -26.85 16.90 -19.38
N PRO A 100 -26.71 17.89 -18.49
CA PRO A 100 -27.61 19.05 -18.43
C PRO A 100 -27.34 20.09 -19.53
N HIS A 101 -26.18 20.04 -20.17
CA HIS A 101 -25.77 20.97 -21.21
C HIS A 101 -26.08 20.40 -22.60
N ARG A 102 -26.72 21.21 -23.44
CA ARG A 102 -27.00 20.84 -24.84
C ARG A 102 -25.83 21.27 -25.71
N LEU A 103 -25.39 20.38 -26.58
CA LEU A 103 -24.28 20.59 -27.49
C LEU A 103 -24.71 20.12 -28.88
N GLU A 104 -24.53 20.96 -29.89
CA GLU A 104 -24.86 20.63 -31.27
C GLU A 104 -23.61 20.22 -32.04
N PRO A 105 -23.72 19.34 -33.06
CA PRO A 105 -22.55 18.85 -33.79
C PRO A 105 -21.74 19.97 -34.47
N HIS A 106 -22.40 21.04 -34.92
CA HIS A 106 -21.73 22.18 -35.54
C HIS A 106 -20.83 22.93 -34.56
N GLN A 107 -21.14 22.94 -33.25
CA GLN A 107 -20.35 23.65 -32.23
C GLN A 107 -19.01 22.97 -32.00
N ILE A 108 -18.99 21.63 -32.02
CA ILE A 108 -17.74 20.86 -31.89
C ILE A 108 -16.89 20.98 -33.15
N GLN A 109 -17.50 20.99 -34.33
CA GLN A 109 -16.78 21.17 -35.60
C GLN A 109 -16.26 22.59 -35.79
N GLY A 110 -17.05 23.59 -35.37
CA GLY A 110 -16.70 25.00 -35.39
C GLY A 110 -15.72 25.42 -34.29
N LEU A 111 -15.20 24.48 -33.49
CA LEU A 111 -14.24 24.73 -32.41
C LEU A 111 -14.73 25.77 -31.39
N ASP A 112 -16.02 25.75 -31.08
CA ASP A 112 -16.62 26.65 -30.11
C ASP A 112 -16.39 26.16 -28.66
N PHE A 113 -15.17 26.38 -28.17
CA PHE A 113 -14.72 25.95 -26.85
C PHE A 113 -15.51 26.58 -25.71
N ILE A 114 -16.14 27.73 -25.90
CA ILE A 114 -17.01 28.36 -24.89
C ILE A 114 -18.19 27.44 -24.55
N HIS A 115 -18.87 26.89 -25.56
CA HIS A 115 -20.01 26.00 -25.35
C HIS A 115 -19.60 24.54 -25.07
N ILE A 116 -18.42 24.13 -25.54
CA ILE A 116 -17.87 22.80 -25.25
C ILE A 116 -17.38 22.70 -23.80
N PHE A 117 -16.83 23.77 -23.24
CA PHE A 117 -16.21 23.77 -21.90
C PHE A 117 -17.14 23.23 -20.80
N PRO A 118 -18.40 23.70 -20.63
CA PRO A 118 -19.31 23.16 -19.60
C PRO A 118 -19.59 21.67 -19.76
N VAL A 119 -19.66 21.17 -21.00
CA VAL A 119 -19.89 19.75 -21.30
C VAL A 119 -18.67 18.94 -20.89
N VAL A 120 -17.46 19.39 -21.23
CA VAL A 120 -16.22 18.71 -20.83
C VAL A 120 -16.04 18.74 -19.31
N GLN A 121 -16.30 19.87 -18.66
CA GLN A 121 -16.22 19.97 -17.20
C GLN A 121 -17.15 18.97 -16.52
N TRP A 122 -18.38 18.84 -17.01
CA TRP A 122 -19.34 17.86 -16.51
C TRP A 122 -18.89 16.41 -16.79
N LEU A 123 -18.41 16.13 -18.00
CA LEU A 123 -17.90 14.81 -18.39
C LEU A 123 -16.70 14.38 -17.55
N VAL A 124 -15.76 15.28 -17.31
CA VAL A 124 -14.57 15.05 -16.47
C VAL A 124 -14.99 14.76 -15.04
N LYS A 125 -15.88 15.58 -14.47
CA LYS A 125 -16.41 15.35 -13.12
C LYS A 125 -17.06 13.97 -13.00
N ARG A 126 -17.93 13.63 -13.95
CA ARG A 126 -18.60 12.33 -13.98
C ARG A 126 -17.60 11.17 -14.14
N ALA A 127 -16.61 11.32 -15.01
CA ALA A 127 -15.59 10.29 -15.24
C ALA A 127 -14.73 10.03 -14.00
N ILE A 128 -14.41 11.08 -13.21
CA ILE A 128 -13.69 10.94 -11.94
C ILE A 128 -14.54 10.21 -10.91
N GLU A 129 -15.81 10.59 -10.74
CA GLU A 129 -16.76 9.93 -9.82
C GLU A 129 -16.91 8.44 -10.16
N THR A 130 -17.14 8.10 -11.44
CA THR A 130 -17.28 6.70 -11.88
C THR A 130 -15.98 5.92 -11.70
N ARG A 131 -14.81 6.55 -11.87
CA ARG A 131 -13.52 5.92 -11.63
C ARG A 131 -13.26 5.68 -10.14
N GLU A 132 -13.74 6.56 -9.26
CA GLU A 132 -13.67 6.36 -7.81
C GLU A 132 -14.58 5.20 -7.38
N GLU A 133 -15.81 5.14 -7.90
CA GLU A 133 -16.77 4.07 -7.59
C GLU A 133 -16.33 2.70 -8.13
N MET A 134 -15.81 2.65 -9.35
CA MET A 134 -15.46 1.40 -10.05
C MET A 134 -13.97 1.04 -9.92
N GLY A 135 -13.14 1.94 -9.38
CA GLY A 135 -11.68 1.81 -9.36
C GLY A 135 -11.20 0.59 -8.57
N ASP A 136 -11.79 0.35 -7.40
CA ASP A 136 -11.47 -0.81 -6.57
C ASP A 136 -11.91 -2.12 -7.22
N TYR A 137 -13.06 -2.11 -7.90
CA TYR A 137 -13.53 -3.27 -8.65
C TYR A 137 -12.61 -3.59 -9.83
N ILE A 138 -12.24 -2.59 -10.65
CA ILE A 138 -11.32 -2.80 -11.78
C ILE A 138 -9.95 -3.26 -11.28
N ARG A 139 -9.45 -2.68 -10.17
CA ARG A 139 -8.17 -3.08 -9.58
C ARG A 139 -8.21 -4.52 -9.07
N SER A 140 -9.22 -4.88 -8.30
CA SER A 140 -9.38 -6.25 -7.78
C SER A 140 -9.59 -7.26 -8.91
N TYR A 141 -10.36 -6.91 -9.93
CA TYR A 141 -10.51 -7.73 -11.15
C TYR A 141 -9.17 -7.89 -11.88
N SER A 142 -8.41 -6.83 -12.06
CA SER A 142 -7.10 -6.86 -12.71
C SER A 142 -6.09 -7.71 -11.93
N ILE A 143 -6.05 -7.57 -10.60
CA ILE A 143 -5.23 -8.39 -9.71
C ILE A 143 -5.66 -9.86 -9.82
N SER A 144 -6.95 -10.15 -9.82
CA SER A 144 -7.46 -11.51 -9.97
C SER A 144 -7.08 -12.12 -11.33
N GLN A 145 -7.19 -11.36 -12.42
CA GLN A 145 -6.77 -11.84 -13.74
C GLN A 145 -5.27 -12.07 -13.82
N PHE A 146 -4.46 -11.19 -13.22
CA PHE A 146 -3.01 -11.38 -13.12
C PHE A 146 -2.66 -12.63 -12.32
N GLN A 147 -3.26 -12.80 -11.14
CA GLN A 147 -3.02 -13.93 -10.24
C GLN A 147 -3.40 -15.30 -10.81
N LYS A 148 -4.25 -15.35 -11.85
CA LYS A 148 -4.57 -16.61 -12.56
C LYS A 148 -3.40 -17.13 -13.40
N ALA A 149 -2.64 -16.23 -14.03
CA ALA A 149 -1.57 -16.59 -14.94
C ALA A 149 -0.16 -16.42 -14.33
N HIS A 150 -0.03 -15.52 -13.35
CA HIS A 150 1.25 -15.13 -12.76
C HIS A 150 1.16 -15.07 -11.24
N ARG A 151 2.26 -15.40 -10.57
CA ARG A 151 2.40 -15.27 -9.11
C ARG A 151 3.64 -14.47 -8.77
N LEU A 152 3.55 -13.67 -7.72
CA LEU A 152 4.70 -12.92 -7.22
C LEU A 152 5.54 -13.83 -6.32
N PRO A 153 6.88 -13.65 -6.26
CA PRO A 153 7.73 -14.36 -5.32
C PRO A 153 7.28 -14.21 -3.85
N GLU A 154 6.76 -13.03 -3.50
CA GLU A 154 6.20 -12.71 -2.18
C GLU A 154 4.96 -13.56 -1.84
N ASP A 155 4.13 -13.88 -2.86
CA ASP A 155 2.94 -14.73 -2.71
C ASP A 155 3.35 -16.18 -2.40
N GLU A 156 4.40 -16.69 -3.04
CA GLU A 156 4.93 -18.04 -2.80
C GLU A 156 5.53 -18.16 -1.39
N GLU A 157 6.31 -17.16 -0.95
CA GLU A 157 6.82 -17.10 0.42
C GLU A 157 5.70 -17.02 1.46
N PHE A 158 4.64 -16.26 1.18
CA PHE A 158 3.46 -16.18 2.03
C PHE A 158 2.73 -17.52 2.12
N MET A 159 2.55 -18.22 1.00
CA MET A 159 1.91 -19.55 0.98
C MET A 159 2.70 -20.57 1.78
N GLN A 160 4.03 -20.58 1.68
CA GLN A 160 4.90 -21.44 2.48
C GLN A 160 4.84 -21.12 3.97
N ARG A 161 4.79 -19.82 4.34
CA ARG A 161 4.62 -19.39 5.73
C ARG A 161 3.25 -19.75 6.28
N LYS A 162 2.19 -19.61 5.47
CA LYS A 162 0.81 -19.94 5.84
C LYS A 162 0.68 -21.42 6.19
N GLU A 163 1.27 -22.32 5.39
CA GLU A 163 1.22 -23.76 5.69
C GLU A 163 1.91 -24.09 7.01
N LYS A 164 3.08 -23.49 7.28
CA LYS A 164 3.79 -23.65 8.56
C LYS A 164 2.96 -23.12 9.73
N ALA A 165 2.37 -21.94 9.59
CA ALA A 165 1.54 -21.33 10.62
C ALA A 165 0.31 -22.18 10.95
N ILE A 166 -0.36 -22.72 9.93
CA ILE A 166 -1.50 -23.63 10.11
C ILE A 166 -1.07 -24.86 10.91
N LYS A 167 0.04 -25.51 10.53
CA LYS A 167 0.57 -26.68 11.26
C LYS A 167 0.86 -26.34 12.72
N THR A 168 1.56 -25.23 12.99
CA THR A 168 1.84 -24.81 14.36
C THR A 168 0.57 -24.57 15.18
N VAL A 169 -0.46 -23.94 14.60
CA VAL A 169 -1.73 -23.74 15.29
C VAL A 169 -2.40 -25.07 15.58
N THR A 170 -2.44 -25.99 14.62
CA THR A 170 -3.00 -27.34 14.81
C THR A 170 -2.24 -28.11 15.89
N ASP A 171 -0.90 -28.06 15.90
CA ASP A 171 -0.06 -28.72 16.90
C ASP A 171 -0.32 -28.18 18.30
N ILE A 172 -0.45 -26.85 18.45
CA ILE A 172 -0.84 -26.22 19.73
C ILE A 172 -2.22 -26.73 20.15
N PHE A 173 -3.19 -26.77 19.23
CA PHE A 173 -4.51 -27.29 19.55
C PHE A 173 -4.46 -28.75 20.03
N GLU A 174 -3.64 -29.61 19.42
CA GLU A 174 -3.43 -31.01 19.82
C GLU A 174 -2.76 -31.13 21.20
N VAL A 175 -1.69 -30.36 21.47
CA VAL A 175 -0.95 -30.41 22.73
C VAL A 175 -1.79 -29.92 23.91
N TYR A 176 -2.59 -28.88 23.70
CA TYR A 176 -3.43 -28.30 24.75
C TYR A 176 -4.87 -28.87 24.75
N LYS A 177 -5.13 -29.99 24.06
CA LYS A 177 -6.44 -30.66 24.16
C LYS A 177 -6.71 -31.04 25.62
N PRO A 178 -7.92 -30.74 26.15
CA PRO A 178 -8.32 -31.19 27.46
C PRO A 178 -8.29 -32.73 27.54
N GLN A 179 -7.30 -33.29 28.23
CA GLN A 179 -7.21 -34.72 28.49
C GLN A 179 -7.87 -35.05 29.82
N ARG A 180 -8.79 -36.02 29.80
CA ARG A 180 -9.48 -36.52 30.99
C ARG A 180 -8.52 -37.46 31.75
N LYS A 181 -8.06 -37.02 32.92
CA LYS A 181 -7.15 -37.75 33.82
C LYS A 181 -7.86 -38.78 34.70
N TYR A 182 -9.11 -38.52 35.04
CA TYR A 182 -9.91 -39.39 35.91
C TYR A 182 -11.24 -39.70 35.26
N LYS A 183 -11.73 -40.93 35.46
CA LYS A 183 -13.03 -41.37 35.00
C LYS A 183 -13.89 -41.80 36.19
N ARG A 184 -15.16 -41.40 36.19
CA ARG A 184 -16.13 -41.88 37.18
C ARG A 184 -16.36 -43.38 36.98
N GLN A 185 -16.46 -44.13 38.08
CA GLN A 185 -16.85 -45.53 38.01
C GLN A 185 -18.31 -45.64 37.55
N THR A 186 -18.59 -46.61 36.67
CA THR A 186 -19.93 -46.86 36.15
C THR A 186 -20.87 -47.26 37.30
N GLY A 187 -21.93 -46.49 37.54
CA GLY A 187 -22.87 -46.69 38.66
C GLY A 187 -22.74 -45.70 39.82
N ALA A 188 -21.71 -44.83 39.83
CA ALA A 188 -21.54 -43.79 40.86
C ALA A 188 -22.35 -42.49 40.61
N GLU A 189 -23.22 -42.47 39.60
CA GLU A 189 -24.01 -41.29 39.21
C GLU A 189 -25.22 -41.02 40.12
N GLU A 190 -25.77 -42.05 40.76
CA GLU A 190 -27.04 -41.95 41.50
C GLU A 190 -26.91 -41.39 42.92
N LEU A 191 -25.69 -41.23 43.46
CA LEU A 191 -25.46 -40.97 44.89
C LEU A 191 -24.76 -39.65 45.22
N LEU A 192 -24.61 -38.71 44.27
CA LEU A 192 -23.85 -37.48 44.51
C LEU A 192 -24.73 -36.22 44.43
N ASP A 193 -24.59 -35.40 45.46
CA ASP A 193 -25.03 -34.01 45.55
C ASP A 193 -24.48 -33.17 44.38
N GLU A 194 -25.19 -32.12 43.95
CA GLU A 194 -24.87 -31.31 42.75
C GLU A 194 -23.46 -30.71 42.84
N GLU A 195 -23.06 -30.28 44.04
CA GLU A 195 -21.72 -29.79 44.32
C GLU A 195 -20.65 -30.88 44.09
N SER A 196 -20.92 -32.12 44.47
CA SER A 196 -20.00 -33.25 44.27
C SER A 196 -19.90 -33.65 42.79
N LYS A 197 -20.95 -33.44 42.00
CA LYS A 197 -20.90 -33.63 40.53
C LYS A 197 -19.99 -32.60 39.87
N VAL A 198 -20.04 -31.34 40.31
CA VAL A 198 -19.15 -30.28 39.81
C VAL A 198 -17.69 -30.59 40.16
N HIS A 199 -17.43 -30.96 41.41
CA HIS A 199 -16.08 -31.34 41.86
C HIS A 199 -15.54 -32.55 41.09
N ALA A 200 -16.37 -33.56 40.83
CA ALA A 200 -15.98 -34.72 40.03
C ALA A 200 -15.64 -34.31 38.59
N THR A 201 -16.43 -33.47 37.93
CA THR A 201 -16.14 -32.99 36.56
C THR A 201 -14.86 -32.15 36.49
N LEU A 202 -14.59 -31.32 37.50
CA LEU A 202 -13.33 -30.58 37.57
C LEU A 202 -12.14 -31.52 37.77
N LEU A 203 -12.30 -32.52 38.64
CA LEU A 203 -11.29 -33.55 38.89
C LEU A 203 -10.99 -34.36 37.64
N GLU A 204 -11.99 -34.66 36.80
CA GLU A 204 -11.81 -35.38 35.53
C GLU A 204 -10.74 -34.74 34.64
N TYR A 205 -10.61 -33.42 34.66
CA TYR A 205 -9.59 -32.67 33.90
C TYR A 205 -8.40 -32.21 34.78
N GLY A 206 -8.29 -32.75 36.00
CA GLY A 206 -7.20 -32.47 36.93
C GLY A 206 -7.28 -31.10 37.60
N ARG A 207 -8.43 -30.43 37.59
CA ARG A 207 -8.65 -29.19 38.34
C ARG A 207 -9.29 -29.51 39.69
N ARG A 208 -8.68 -29.02 40.77
CA ARG A 208 -9.29 -29.03 42.11
C ARG A 208 -9.91 -27.66 42.36
N TYR A 209 -11.16 -27.64 42.81
CA TYR A 209 -11.77 -26.43 43.34
C TYR A 209 -10.97 -25.98 44.59
N GLY A 210 -10.77 -24.67 44.77
CA GLY A 210 -10.04 -24.11 45.94
C GLY A 210 -8.52 -23.85 45.80
N PHE A 211 -7.81 -24.45 44.83
CA PHE A 211 -6.33 -24.30 44.76
C PHE A 211 -5.80 -22.98 44.16
N SER A 212 -6.67 -22.02 43.82
CA SER A 212 -6.25 -20.78 43.13
C SER A 212 -5.88 -19.61 44.05
N ARG A 213 -5.95 -19.74 45.38
CA ARG A 213 -5.73 -18.60 46.30
C ARG A 213 -4.40 -18.55 47.05
N GLN A 214 -3.55 -19.58 47.00
CA GLN A 214 -2.33 -19.62 47.84
C GLN A 214 -1.00 -19.44 47.11
N ALA A 215 -0.95 -19.40 45.77
CA ALA A 215 0.30 -19.29 45.02
C ALA A 215 0.60 -17.86 44.52
N GLY A 216 0.49 -16.85 45.38
CA GLY A 216 0.70 -15.45 44.99
C GLY A 216 0.82 -14.46 46.13
N LYS A 217 1.66 -14.74 47.14
CA LYS A 217 2.12 -13.73 48.11
C LYS A 217 3.62 -13.83 48.30
N THR A 218 4.37 -13.51 47.26
CA THR A 218 5.73 -12.97 47.38
C THR A 218 6.01 -12.17 46.12
N GLU A 219 5.88 -10.85 46.20
CA GLU A 219 6.90 -9.89 45.75
C GLU A 219 6.34 -8.47 45.87
N GLN A 220 7.21 -7.59 46.37
CA GLN A 220 6.98 -6.18 46.61
C GLN A 220 6.76 -5.45 45.28
N ALA A 221 5.78 -4.56 45.23
CA ALA A 221 5.76 -3.46 44.28
C ALA A 221 5.10 -2.24 44.94
N GLU A 222 5.86 -1.15 44.92
CA GLU A 222 5.54 0.17 45.44
C GLU A 222 4.29 0.80 44.84
N ASP A 223 3.73 1.72 45.63
CA ASP A 223 2.92 2.89 45.24
C ASP A 223 2.20 2.88 43.90
N LYS A 224 0.86 2.78 43.98
CA LYS A 224 -0.07 3.78 43.43
C LYS A 224 -1.53 3.44 43.78
N LYS A 225 -2.18 4.37 44.50
CA LYS A 225 -3.65 4.44 44.64
C LYS A 225 -4.32 4.41 43.25
N PRO A 226 -5.48 3.75 43.14
CA PRO A 226 -6.68 4.54 42.93
C PRO A 226 -7.86 4.13 43.83
N VAL A 227 -8.70 5.14 44.02
CA VAL A 227 -9.90 5.22 44.85
C VAL A 227 -11.04 4.37 44.29
N LEU A 228 -11.74 3.64 45.16
CA LEU A 228 -13.12 3.20 44.94
C LEU A 228 -13.95 3.34 46.24
N PRO A 229 -15.28 3.54 46.11
CA PRO A 229 -16.13 4.29 47.06
C PRO A 229 -16.61 3.49 48.29
N PRO A 230 -17.07 4.19 49.35
CA PRO A 230 -17.45 3.59 50.62
C PRO A 230 -18.93 3.15 50.60
N GLY A 231 -19.19 1.86 50.86
CA GLY A 231 -20.55 1.36 51.04
C GLY A 231 -20.60 -0.08 51.49
N LEU A 232 -21.26 -0.30 52.63
CA LEU A 232 -21.54 -1.57 53.31
C LEU A 232 -20.43 -2.11 54.23
N ALA A 233 -20.45 -1.52 55.43
CA ALA A 233 -19.90 -2.09 56.64
C ALA A 233 -20.43 -3.52 56.87
N ALA A 234 -19.48 -4.44 56.99
CA ALA A 234 -19.68 -5.78 57.49
C ALA A 234 -20.12 -5.73 58.96
N ALA A 235 -21.30 -6.28 59.24
CA ALA A 235 -21.63 -6.87 60.52
C ALA A 235 -21.33 -8.37 60.41
N GLY A 236 -20.59 -8.91 61.38
CA GLY A 236 -20.35 -10.34 61.51
C GLY A 236 -18.88 -10.69 61.60
N LYS A 237 -18.33 -10.64 62.83
CA LYS A 237 -17.13 -11.39 63.18
C LYS A 237 -17.44 -12.88 62.95
N ALA A 238 -16.80 -13.49 61.96
CA ALA A 238 -16.57 -14.92 61.94
C ALA A 238 -15.10 -15.15 62.30
N GLU A 239 -14.92 -15.92 63.36
CA GLU A 239 -13.67 -16.43 63.87
C GLU A 239 -12.80 -17.02 62.75
N PRO A 240 -11.46 -16.88 62.79
CA PRO A 240 -10.56 -17.50 61.80
C PRO A 240 -10.43 -19.03 61.99
N CYS A 241 -11.28 -19.64 62.81
CA CYS A 241 -11.20 -21.06 63.16
C CYS A 241 -12.08 -21.96 62.28
N ASP A 242 -13.09 -21.40 61.58
CA ASP A 242 -14.02 -22.23 60.78
C ASP A 242 -13.55 -22.48 59.34
N GLU A 243 -12.74 -21.59 58.74
CA GLU A 243 -12.32 -21.76 57.34
C GLU A 243 -11.32 -22.90 57.13
N ASP A 244 -10.40 -23.13 58.09
CA ASP A 244 -9.41 -24.21 58.00
C ASP A 244 -10.06 -25.59 58.24
N ASP A 245 -11.03 -25.66 59.16
CA ASP A 245 -11.80 -26.90 59.41
C ASP A 245 -12.76 -27.22 58.25
N LEU A 246 -13.36 -26.20 57.62
CA LEU A 246 -14.17 -26.36 56.40
C LEU A 246 -13.31 -26.77 55.20
N GLN A 247 -12.10 -26.20 55.05
CA GLN A 247 -11.15 -26.63 54.02
C GLN A 247 -10.66 -28.06 54.27
N ALA A 248 -10.41 -28.45 55.51
CA ALA A 248 -10.04 -29.82 55.86
C ALA A 248 -11.18 -30.81 55.57
N ALA A 249 -12.43 -30.45 55.87
CA ALA A 249 -13.61 -31.24 55.55
C ALA A 249 -13.82 -31.37 54.03
N GLU A 250 -13.62 -30.28 53.27
CA GLU A 250 -13.71 -30.27 51.81
C GLU A 250 -12.57 -31.08 51.18
N GLU A 251 -11.35 -31.02 51.72
CA GLU A 251 -10.24 -31.88 51.33
C GLU A 251 -10.53 -33.36 51.58
N LEU A 252 -11.16 -33.70 52.71
CA LEU A 252 -11.57 -35.08 53.00
C LEU A 252 -12.67 -35.54 52.03
N ARG A 253 -13.60 -34.66 51.66
CA ARG A 253 -14.64 -34.93 50.65
C ARG A 253 -14.00 -35.15 49.27
N ILE A 254 -13.01 -34.33 48.88
CA ILE A 254 -12.25 -34.48 47.64
C ILE A 254 -11.39 -35.76 47.67
N LYS A 255 -10.75 -36.11 48.79
CA LYS A 255 -9.98 -37.37 48.95
C LYS A 255 -10.88 -38.60 48.83
N THR A 256 -12.08 -38.55 49.40
CA THR A 256 -13.08 -39.61 49.28
C THR A 256 -13.57 -39.74 47.83
N LEU A 257 -13.78 -38.61 47.15
CA LEU A 257 -14.14 -38.58 45.74
C LEU A 257 -13.02 -39.09 44.83
N MET A 258 -11.76 -38.71 45.10
CA MET A 258 -10.58 -39.25 44.40
C MET A 258 -10.44 -40.76 44.58
N THR A 259 -10.85 -41.30 45.73
CA THR A 259 -10.85 -42.75 45.99
C THR A 259 -11.94 -43.47 45.18
N GLY A 260 -13.07 -42.81 44.92
CA GLY A 260 -14.14 -43.30 44.03
C GLY A 260 -13.90 -43.07 42.53
N MET A 261 -12.86 -42.31 42.16
CA MET A 261 -12.49 -42.05 40.78
C MET A 261 -11.30 -42.93 40.38
N ALA A 262 -11.42 -43.64 39.25
CA ALA A 262 -10.30 -44.40 38.71
C ALA A 262 -9.34 -43.46 37.98
N ALA A 263 -8.06 -43.45 38.40
CA ALA A 263 -7.00 -42.83 37.63
C ALA A 263 -6.83 -43.58 36.30
N MET A 264 -6.99 -42.88 35.18
CA MET A 264 -6.70 -43.49 33.89
C MET A 264 -5.18 -43.58 33.75
N ALA A 265 -4.62 -44.75 34.05
CA ALA A 265 -3.35 -45.13 33.45
C ALA A 265 -3.59 -45.21 31.93
N THR A 266 -2.65 -44.71 31.15
CA THR A 266 -2.78 -44.57 29.70
C THR A 266 -3.01 -45.88 28.94
N GLU A 267 -3.04 -47.04 29.59
CA GLU A 267 -3.64 -48.26 29.05
C GLU A 267 -4.35 -49.08 30.15
N GLU A 268 -5.46 -49.72 29.76
CA GLU A 268 -6.43 -50.37 30.64
C GLU A 268 -5.95 -51.73 31.16
N GLY A 269 -6.02 -51.94 32.48
CA GLY A 269 -6.31 -53.26 33.06
C GLY A 269 -5.25 -53.87 33.98
N LYS A 270 -5.67 -54.15 35.23
CA LYS A 270 -5.00 -54.92 36.32
C LYS A 270 -3.88 -54.21 37.09
N LEU A 271 -4.26 -53.60 38.21
CA LEU A 271 -3.34 -53.28 39.31
C LEU A 271 -3.11 -54.56 40.14
N THR A 272 -1.92 -55.14 40.05
CA THR A 272 -1.48 -56.24 40.93
C THR A 272 -0.59 -55.70 42.05
N ALA A 273 -0.50 -56.37 43.20
CA ALA A 273 0.35 -55.98 44.33
C ALA A 273 1.84 -55.78 43.94
N SER A 274 2.27 -56.38 42.82
CA SER A 274 3.57 -56.13 42.18
C SER A 274 3.77 -54.68 41.74
N THR A 275 2.72 -53.97 41.33
CA THR A 275 2.80 -52.58 40.84
C THR A 275 3.03 -51.59 41.98
N VAL A 276 2.51 -51.88 43.18
CA VAL A 276 2.79 -51.09 44.40
C VAL A 276 4.25 -51.29 44.84
N GLY A 277 4.79 -52.52 44.68
CA GLY A 277 6.22 -52.79 44.85
C GLY A 277 7.10 -52.06 43.83
N GLN A 278 6.62 -51.92 42.59
CA GLN A 278 7.28 -51.12 41.55
C GLN A 278 7.28 -49.62 41.84
N ILE A 279 6.24 -49.05 42.46
CA ILE A 279 6.23 -47.60 42.79
C ILE A 279 7.28 -47.26 43.85
N VAL A 280 7.47 -48.12 44.84
CA VAL A 280 8.54 -47.96 45.84
C VAL A 280 9.92 -48.29 45.24
N GLY A 281 9.97 -49.23 44.29
CA GLY A 281 11.17 -49.51 43.49
C GLY A 281 11.58 -48.35 42.58
N LEU A 282 10.63 -47.66 41.96
CA LEU A 282 10.84 -46.50 41.08
C LEU A 282 11.48 -45.33 41.84
N GLN A 283 11.12 -45.10 43.11
CA GLN A 283 11.80 -44.10 43.94
C GLN A 283 13.24 -44.51 44.30
N SER A 284 13.50 -45.80 44.46
CA SER A 284 14.86 -46.33 44.64
C SER A 284 15.70 -46.20 43.36
N ASP A 285 15.07 -46.44 42.21
CA ASP A 285 15.72 -46.38 40.91
C ASP A 285 15.95 -44.92 40.47
N GLU A 286 15.05 -43.99 40.79
CA GLU A 286 15.26 -42.54 40.65
C GLU A 286 16.49 -42.07 41.45
N ILE A 287 16.67 -42.55 42.69
CA ILE A 287 17.85 -42.22 43.49
C ILE A 287 19.13 -42.77 42.85
N LYS A 288 19.11 -44.02 42.37
CA LYS A 288 20.26 -44.61 41.64
C LYS A 288 20.53 -43.88 40.32
N GLN A 289 19.49 -43.43 39.63
CA GLN A 289 19.57 -42.73 38.36
C GLN A 289 20.13 -41.31 38.54
N ILE A 290 19.79 -40.63 39.64
CA ILE A 290 20.39 -39.35 40.02
C ILE A 290 21.88 -39.53 40.38
N VAL A 291 22.24 -40.61 41.09
CA VAL A 291 23.64 -40.91 41.43
C VAL A 291 24.46 -41.28 40.17
N SER A 292 23.89 -42.05 39.24
CA SER A 292 24.54 -42.35 37.97
C SER A 292 24.63 -41.13 37.06
N GLU A 293 23.60 -40.29 36.98
CA GLU A 293 23.65 -39.02 36.24
C GLU A 293 24.68 -38.05 36.83
N TYR A 294 24.87 -38.03 38.15
CA TYR A 294 25.89 -37.20 38.79
C TYR A 294 27.30 -37.73 38.47
N ALA A 295 27.49 -39.05 38.46
CA ALA A 295 28.74 -39.68 38.05
C ALA A 295 29.02 -39.50 36.54
N GLU A 296 28.01 -39.55 35.69
CA GLU A 296 28.10 -39.28 34.26
C GLU A 296 28.39 -37.80 33.98
N LYS A 297 27.69 -36.86 34.63
CA LYS A 297 27.97 -35.41 34.50
C LYS A 297 29.38 -35.04 34.99
N GLN A 298 29.89 -35.72 36.01
CA GLN A 298 31.27 -35.54 36.48
C GLN A 298 32.30 -36.12 35.49
N SER A 299 31.95 -37.23 34.83
CA SER A 299 32.72 -37.80 33.72
C SER A 299 32.67 -36.91 32.46
N GLU A 300 31.52 -36.31 32.13
CA GLU A 300 31.34 -35.41 30.98
C GLU A 300 32.15 -34.11 31.10
N LEU A 301 32.27 -33.55 32.31
CA LEU A 301 33.16 -32.42 32.58
C LEU A 301 34.64 -32.75 32.39
N SER A 302 35.04 -34.02 32.55
CA SER A 302 36.41 -34.49 32.28
C SER A 302 36.62 -34.94 30.82
N ALA A 303 35.53 -35.18 30.07
CA ALA A 303 35.54 -35.74 28.72
C ALA A 303 35.23 -34.70 27.62
N GLU A 304 35.31 -33.40 27.95
CA GLU A 304 35.04 -32.29 27.03
C GLU A 304 36.04 -32.18 25.85
N GLU A 305 37.05 -33.05 25.81
CA GLU A 305 37.94 -33.29 24.65
C GLU A 305 37.58 -34.57 23.86
N ARG A 306 36.29 -34.81 23.56
CA ARG A 306 35.88 -35.86 22.61
C ARG A 306 35.16 -35.33 21.37
N PRO A 307 35.30 -36.02 20.20
CA PRO A 307 35.07 -35.44 18.88
C PRO A 307 33.59 -35.37 18.45
N GLU A 308 32.64 -35.83 19.26
CA GLU A 308 31.24 -35.99 18.84
C GLU A 308 30.45 -34.67 18.84
N ARG A 309 30.83 -33.68 19.67
CA ARG A 309 30.29 -32.31 19.59
C ARG A 309 30.77 -31.52 18.35
N LEU A 310 31.74 -32.04 17.59
CA LEU A 310 32.19 -31.40 16.36
C LEU A 310 31.06 -31.29 15.32
N GLY A 311 30.08 -32.20 15.28
CA GLY A 311 28.99 -32.16 14.30
C GLY A 311 28.13 -30.90 14.39
N ALA A 312 27.53 -30.63 15.56
CA ALA A 312 26.67 -29.46 15.78
C ALA A 312 27.47 -28.15 15.78
N ALA A 313 28.66 -28.13 16.39
CA ALA A 313 29.54 -26.95 16.41
C ALA A 313 30.08 -26.60 15.01
N GLN A 314 30.37 -27.60 14.17
CA GLN A 314 30.82 -27.41 12.79
C GLN A 314 29.67 -27.00 11.87
N GLN A 315 28.44 -27.53 12.07
CA GLN A 315 27.25 -27.04 11.37
C GLN A 315 26.95 -25.58 11.72
N HIS A 316 27.05 -25.20 13.00
CA HIS A 316 26.95 -23.82 13.44
C HIS A 316 28.04 -22.94 12.79
N ARG A 317 29.30 -23.36 12.78
CA ARG A 317 30.39 -22.66 12.07
C ARG A 317 30.10 -22.48 10.58
N ARG A 318 29.56 -23.48 9.89
CA ARG A 318 29.18 -23.37 8.47
C ARG A 318 28.05 -22.35 8.26
N LYS A 319 27.05 -22.33 9.15
CA LYS A 319 25.96 -21.35 9.12
C LYS A 319 26.46 -19.94 9.37
N VAL A 320 27.30 -19.75 10.38
CA VAL A 320 27.95 -18.46 10.69
C VAL A 320 28.83 -17.98 9.54
N ALA A 321 29.62 -18.87 8.92
CA ALA A 321 30.45 -18.51 7.76
C ALA A 321 29.60 -18.10 6.54
N SER A 322 28.48 -18.78 6.31
CA SER A 322 27.52 -18.41 5.25
C SER A 322 26.88 -17.04 5.52
N LEU A 323 26.41 -16.81 6.75
CA LEU A 323 25.85 -15.52 7.15
C LEU A 323 26.88 -14.39 7.07
N ASN A 324 28.12 -14.62 7.52
CA ASN A 324 29.20 -13.64 7.41
C ASN A 324 29.54 -13.33 5.94
N LYS A 325 29.47 -14.33 5.05
CA LYS A 325 29.63 -14.11 3.61
C LYS A 325 28.50 -13.26 3.03
N GLN A 326 27.26 -13.50 3.44
CA GLN A 326 26.11 -12.66 3.04
C GLN A 326 26.22 -11.24 3.58
N ILE A 327 26.64 -11.08 4.84
CA ILE A 327 26.90 -9.77 5.45
C ILE A 327 27.97 -9.03 4.64
N SER A 328 29.11 -9.67 4.34
CA SER A 328 30.18 -9.08 3.53
C SER A 328 29.73 -8.68 2.12
N GLN A 329 28.86 -9.46 1.48
CA GLN A 329 28.29 -9.11 0.18
C GLN A 329 27.36 -7.90 0.28
N LYS A 330 26.50 -7.86 1.31
CA LYS A 330 25.57 -6.76 1.54
C LYS A 330 26.29 -5.47 1.94
N THR A 331 27.37 -5.54 2.72
CA THR A 331 28.17 -4.36 3.06
C THR A 331 28.89 -3.79 1.84
N LYS A 332 29.44 -4.63 0.96
CA LYS A 332 30.03 -4.17 -0.32
C LYS A 332 29.00 -3.47 -1.20
N LEU A 333 27.80 -4.03 -1.32
CA LEU A 333 26.71 -3.39 -2.07
C LEU A 333 26.28 -2.05 -1.45
N LEU A 334 26.28 -1.94 -0.13
CA LEU A 334 26.01 -0.68 0.57
C LEU A 334 27.09 0.37 0.31
N GLU A 335 28.38 -0.01 0.34
CA GLU A 335 29.49 0.89 0.00
C GLU A 335 29.40 1.37 -1.45
N GLU A 336 29.12 0.47 -2.40
CA GLU A 336 28.93 0.84 -3.81
C GLU A 336 27.73 1.79 -4.02
N LEU A 337 26.62 1.55 -3.30
CA LEU A 337 25.45 2.44 -3.35
C LEU A 337 25.75 3.80 -2.70
N GLN A 338 26.47 3.83 -1.58
CA GLN A 338 26.87 5.08 -0.93
C GLN A 338 27.79 5.90 -1.84
N ALA A 339 28.75 5.27 -2.52
CA ALA A 339 29.60 5.95 -3.50
C ALA A 339 28.77 6.55 -4.66
N LYS A 340 27.83 5.79 -5.23
CA LYS A 340 26.93 6.29 -6.28
C LYS A 340 26.05 7.45 -5.80
N CYS A 341 25.54 7.38 -4.57
CA CYS A 341 24.76 8.47 -3.97
C CYS A 341 25.60 9.74 -3.79
N ALA A 342 26.86 9.60 -3.34
CA ALA A 342 27.78 10.72 -3.19
C ALA A 342 28.11 11.36 -4.56
N ASP A 343 28.37 10.56 -5.59
CA ASP A 343 28.62 11.04 -6.95
C ASP A 343 27.41 11.78 -7.54
N LEU A 344 26.20 11.22 -7.36
CA LEU A 344 24.96 11.86 -7.80
C LEU A 344 24.68 13.15 -7.02
N GLN A 345 24.98 13.18 -5.72
CA GLN A 345 24.85 14.37 -4.91
C GLN A 345 25.83 15.46 -5.38
N ALA A 346 27.08 15.11 -5.70
CA ALA A 346 28.05 16.05 -6.25
C ALA A 346 27.55 16.65 -7.57
N LYS A 347 27.09 15.81 -8.51
CA LYS A 347 26.49 16.28 -9.78
C LYS A 347 25.28 17.18 -9.57
N CYS A 348 24.40 16.86 -8.62
CA CYS A 348 23.26 17.70 -8.28
C CYS A 348 23.70 19.05 -7.70
N THR A 349 24.76 19.10 -6.89
CA THR A 349 25.27 20.37 -6.36
C THR A 349 25.91 21.23 -7.45
N GLU A 350 26.63 20.62 -8.39
CA GLU A 350 27.19 21.30 -9.55
C GLU A 350 26.09 21.87 -10.46
N ALA A 351 25.09 21.06 -10.80
CA ALA A 351 23.93 21.51 -11.58
C ALA A 351 23.14 22.63 -10.89
N LYS A 352 23.07 22.62 -9.55
CA LYS A 352 22.46 23.73 -8.80
C LYS A 352 23.28 25.02 -8.91
N LYS A 353 24.62 24.94 -8.87
CA LYS A 353 25.51 26.10 -9.04
C LYS A 353 25.37 26.71 -10.43
N THR A 354 25.41 25.88 -11.48
CA THR A 354 25.23 26.37 -12.86
C THR A 354 23.85 26.99 -13.06
N LEU A 355 22.79 26.41 -12.47
CA LEU A 355 21.46 27.01 -12.49
C LEU A 355 21.43 28.39 -11.80
N THR A 356 22.09 28.55 -10.65
CA THR A 356 22.17 29.86 -9.97
C THR A 356 22.95 30.89 -10.77
N GLU A 357 24.04 30.49 -11.44
CA GLU A 357 24.81 31.36 -12.32
C GLU A 357 23.98 31.82 -13.51
N VAL A 358 23.30 30.91 -14.20
CA VAL A 358 22.41 31.22 -15.33
C VAL A 358 21.27 32.15 -14.89
N LYS A 359 20.65 31.90 -13.74
CA LYS A 359 19.61 32.80 -13.19
C LYS A 359 20.15 34.20 -12.94
N SER A 360 21.33 34.31 -12.31
CA SER A 360 21.94 35.62 -12.07
C SER A 360 22.31 36.36 -13.36
N TYR A 361 22.66 35.62 -14.41
CA TYR A 361 22.95 36.20 -15.73
C TYR A 361 21.66 36.64 -16.44
N SER A 362 20.60 35.83 -16.38
CA SER A 362 19.26 36.21 -16.89
C SER A 362 18.76 37.49 -16.21
N GLU A 363 18.86 37.59 -14.88
CA GLU A 363 18.45 38.78 -14.15
C GLU A 363 19.26 40.04 -14.53
N LYS A 364 20.53 39.88 -14.92
CA LYS A 364 21.34 40.98 -15.45
C LYS A 364 20.86 41.40 -16.83
N LEU A 365 20.62 40.42 -17.72
CA LEU A 365 20.07 40.68 -19.05
C LEU A 365 18.70 41.36 -18.96
N ASP A 366 17.82 40.93 -18.07
CA ASP A 366 16.49 41.53 -17.88
C ASP A 366 16.61 42.99 -17.42
N LYS A 367 17.58 43.31 -16.55
CA LYS A 367 17.86 44.70 -16.14
C LYS A 367 18.42 45.54 -17.28
N GLU A 368 19.31 44.99 -18.08
CA GLU A 368 19.86 45.67 -19.26
C GLU A 368 18.77 45.90 -20.32
N LEU A 369 17.90 44.92 -20.57
CA LEU A 369 16.75 45.04 -21.45
C LEU A 369 15.77 46.10 -20.95
N ALA A 370 15.43 46.11 -19.67
CA ALA A 370 14.57 47.14 -19.08
C ALA A 370 15.20 48.53 -19.20
N ALA A 371 16.51 48.67 -18.98
CA ALA A 371 17.22 49.93 -19.17
C ALA A 371 17.15 50.38 -20.63
N LEU A 372 17.36 49.48 -21.59
CA LEU A 372 17.24 49.77 -23.02
C LEU A 372 15.81 50.15 -23.40
N GLU A 373 14.79 49.52 -22.83
CA GLU A 373 13.38 49.84 -23.06
C GLU A 373 13.04 51.25 -22.55
N THR A 374 13.59 51.66 -21.39
CA THR A 374 13.43 53.05 -20.93
C THR A 374 14.07 54.06 -21.87
N ILE A 375 15.24 53.74 -22.43
CA ILE A 375 15.92 54.60 -23.42
C ILE A 375 15.11 54.65 -24.72
N GLU A 376 14.57 53.51 -25.16
CA GLU A 376 13.70 53.44 -26.33
C GLU A 376 12.45 54.31 -26.16
N SER A 377 11.84 54.28 -24.96
CA SER A 377 10.65 55.09 -24.66
C SER A 377 10.90 56.60 -24.67
N GLN A 378 12.14 57.02 -24.44
CA GLN A 378 12.56 58.43 -24.43
C GLN A 378 12.99 58.94 -25.82
N ALA A 379 13.23 58.03 -26.78
CA ALA A 379 13.69 58.37 -28.12
C ALA A 379 12.51 58.58 -29.09
N ASP A 380 12.74 59.40 -30.13
CA ASP A 380 11.72 59.72 -31.13
C ASP A 380 11.30 58.47 -31.93
N SER A 381 10.04 58.07 -31.77
CA SER A 381 9.46 56.86 -32.38
C SER A 381 9.62 56.78 -33.90
N SER A 382 9.56 57.92 -34.61
CA SER A 382 9.72 57.98 -36.08
C SER A 382 11.16 57.71 -36.55
N ILE A 383 12.15 58.19 -35.78
CA ILE A 383 13.58 57.97 -36.05
C ILE A 383 13.92 56.50 -35.76
N LEU A 384 13.40 55.94 -34.66
CA LEU A 384 13.57 54.52 -34.31
C LEU A 384 12.98 53.57 -35.36
N GLN A 385 11.79 53.85 -35.89
CA GLN A 385 11.21 53.04 -36.97
C GLN A 385 12.06 53.09 -38.25
N SER A 386 12.59 54.27 -38.59
CA SER A 386 13.48 54.44 -39.75
C SER A 386 14.79 53.68 -39.56
N LEU A 387 15.39 53.74 -38.37
CA LEU A 387 16.58 52.96 -38.02
C LEU A 387 16.31 51.45 -38.05
N ARG A 388 15.18 50.98 -37.51
CA ARG A 388 14.77 49.56 -37.57
C ARG A 388 14.64 49.07 -39.00
N ALA A 389 14.01 49.86 -39.87
CA ALA A 389 13.88 49.53 -41.29
C ALA A 389 15.24 49.44 -42.00
N LEU A 390 16.16 50.38 -41.72
CA LEU A 390 17.52 50.36 -42.27
C LEU A 390 18.35 49.18 -41.75
N VAL A 391 18.23 48.82 -40.47
CA VAL A 391 18.91 47.65 -39.89
C VAL A 391 18.36 46.35 -40.48
N ALA A 392 17.04 46.21 -40.57
CA ALA A 392 16.42 45.04 -41.21
C ALA A 392 16.84 44.91 -42.68
N MET A 393 16.91 46.04 -43.40
CA MET A 393 17.41 46.06 -44.77
C MET A 393 18.90 45.67 -44.83
N ASN A 394 19.73 46.13 -43.90
CA ASN A 394 21.15 45.78 -43.85
C ASN A 394 21.38 44.29 -43.58
N GLU A 395 20.64 43.70 -42.62
CA GLU A 395 20.70 42.27 -42.33
C GLU A 395 20.19 41.42 -43.51
N ASN A 396 19.12 41.86 -44.17
CA ASN A 396 18.65 41.20 -45.38
C ASN A 396 19.70 41.27 -46.51
N LEU A 397 20.35 42.42 -46.70
CA LEU A 397 21.45 42.56 -47.66
C LEU A 397 22.66 41.69 -47.30
N LYS A 398 22.99 41.53 -46.01
CA LYS A 398 24.03 40.60 -45.56
C LYS A 398 23.65 39.14 -45.80
N SER A 399 22.39 38.75 -45.58
CA SER A 399 21.90 37.42 -45.89
C SER A 399 22.02 37.15 -47.39
N GLN A 400 21.56 38.10 -48.21
CA GLN A 400 21.69 38.03 -49.66
C GLN A 400 23.16 37.98 -50.12
N GLU A 401 24.07 38.72 -49.47
CA GLU A 401 25.50 38.64 -49.75
C GLU A 401 26.09 37.27 -49.37
N GLN A 402 25.69 36.70 -48.22
CA GLN A 402 26.12 35.36 -47.80
C GLN A 402 25.60 34.28 -48.75
N GLU A 403 24.33 34.36 -49.13
CA GLU A 403 23.71 33.46 -50.11
C GLU A 403 24.37 33.60 -51.48
N PHE A 404 24.65 34.82 -51.94
CA PHE A 404 25.36 35.07 -53.20
C PHE A 404 26.80 34.54 -53.15
N LYS A 405 27.53 34.75 -52.05
CA LYS A 405 28.87 34.17 -51.84
C LYS A 405 28.84 32.64 -51.81
N ALA A 406 27.79 32.05 -51.25
CA ALA A 406 27.59 30.60 -51.24
C ALA A 406 27.25 30.05 -52.63
N HIS A 407 26.51 30.81 -53.44
CA HIS A 407 26.10 30.42 -54.79
C HIS A 407 27.21 30.61 -55.85
N CYS A 408 28.15 31.53 -55.61
CA CYS A 408 29.32 31.76 -56.46
C CYS A 408 30.58 30.97 -56.02
N ARG A 409 30.48 30.16 -54.95
CA ARG A 409 31.46 29.13 -54.60
C ARG A 409 31.06 27.81 -55.23
#